data_AF-A0A0S7X284-F1
#
_entry.id   AF-A0A0S7X284-F1
#
_cell.length_a   1.000
_cell.length_b   1.000
_cell.length_c   1.000
_cell.angle_alpha   90.00
_cell.angle_beta   90.00
_cell.angle_gamma   90.00
#
_symmetry.space_group_name_H-M   'P 1'
#
loop_
_entity.id
_entity.type
_entity.pdbx_description
1 polymer ?
#
loop_
_entity_poly.entity_id
_entity_poly.type
_entity_poly.pdbx_seq_one_letter_code
_entity_poly.pdbx_strand_id
1 'polypeptide(L)' 'PAIGTGVAGFPTDRCAEIMIGEIARFLREQSTPIEKVHLVLFDERTTDVFTEAWKELPA' A
#
# COMPACT_ATOMS: atom_id res chain seq x y z
N PRO A 1 4.68 2.03 -6.20
CA PRO A 1 4.04 1.11 -7.17
C PRO A 1 3.64 -0.20 -6.45
N ALA A 2 2.78 -1.03 -7.05
CA ALA A 2 2.41 -2.34 -6.50
C ALA A 2 3.59 -3.33 -6.65
N ILE A 3 4.50 -3.35 -5.69
CA ILE A 3 5.73 -4.13 -5.77
C ILE A 3 5.42 -5.61 -5.52
N GLY A 4 5.95 -6.49 -6.36
CA GLY A 4 5.75 -7.94 -6.26
C GLY A 4 4.52 -8.47 -7.01
N THR A 5 3.66 -7.60 -7.54
CA THR A 5 2.50 -8.02 -8.34
C THR A 5 2.85 -8.18 -9.82
N GLY A 6 1.84 -8.45 -10.66
CA GLY A 6 2.01 -8.56 -12.12
C GLY A 6 2.78 -9.81 -12.51
N VAL A 7 3.96 -9.64 -13.12
CA VAL A 7 4.82 -10.76 -13.56
C VAL A 7 5.29 -11.62 -12.39
N ALA A 8 5.52 -11.01 -11.21
CA ALA A 8 5.94 -11.73 -10.02
C ALA A 8 4.78 -12.49 -9.34
N GLY A 9 3.53 -12.26 -9.77
CA GLY A 9 2.38 -13.09 -9.39
C GLY A 9 1.90 -12.96 -7.95
N PHE A 10 2.43 -12.03 -7.15
CA PHE A 10 1.90 -11.81 -5.80
C PHE A 10 0.48 -11.22 -5.88
N PRO A 11 -0.48 -11.70 -5.06
CA PRO A 11 -1.85 -11.21 -5.08
C PRO A 11 -1.92 -9.70 -4.77
N THR A 12 -2.61 -8.94 -5.62
CA THR A 12 -2.66 -7.47 -5.53
C THR A 12 -3.40 -6.98 -4.28
N ASP A 13 -4.45 -7.68 -3.85
CA ASP A 13 -5.18 -7.43 -2.61
C ASP A 13 -4.28 -7.56 -1.38
N ARG A 14 -3.57 -8.68 -1.28
CA ARG A 14 -2.58 -8.91 -0.22
C ARG A 14 -1.42 -7.92 -0.27
N CYS A 15 -0.99 -7.54 -1.47
CA CYS A 15 0.02 -6.50 -1.67
C CYS A 15 -0.44 -5.18 -1.04
N ALA A 16 -1.66 -4.75 -1.35
CA ALA A 16 -2.23 -3.52 -0.87
C ALA A 16 -2.35 -3.50 0.67
N GLU A 17 -2.93 -4.55 1.25
CA GLU A 17 -3.07 -4.72 2.71
C GLU A 17 -1.71 -4.59 3.42
N ILE A 18 -0.72 -5.36 2.96
CA ILE A 18 0.62 -5.38 3.57
C ILE A 18 1.31 -4.02 3.39
N MET A 19 1.33 -3.49 2.17
CA MET A 19 2.03 -2.23 1.88
C MET A 19 1.48 -1.10 2.73
N ILE A 20 0.16 -0.91 2.74
CA ILE A 20 -0.48 0.17 3.50
C ILE A 20 -0.29 -0.02 4.99
N GLY A 21 -0.49 -1.24 5.50
CA GLY A 21 -0.31 -1.57 6.91
C GLY A 21 1.13 -1.31 7.40
N GLU A 22 2.12 -1.75 6.64
CA GLU A 22 3.54 -1.57 6.99
C GLU A 22 3.98 -0.11 6.89
N ILE A 23 3.49 0.64 5.90
CA ILE A 23 3.73 2.10 5.81
C ILE A 23 3.17 2.78 7.06
N ALA A 24 1.91 2.52 7.40
CA ALA A 24 1.26 3.14 8.56
C ALA A 24 1.95 2.76 9.87
N ARG A 25 2.31 1.48 10.05
CA ARG A 25 3.06 0.99 11.21
C ARG A 25 4.40 1.69 11.33
N PHE A 26 5.18 1.75 10.26
CA PHE A 26 6.50 2.40 10.26
C PHE A 26 6.39 3.89 10.62
N LEU A 27 5.46 4.62 10.01
CA LEU A 27 5.26 6.04 10.27
C LEU A 27 4.81 6.34 11.70
N ARG A 28 4.10 5.42 12.35
CA ARG A 28 3.69 5.55 13.77
C ARG A 28 4.80 5.19 14.75
N GLU A 29 5.56 4.15 14.46
CA GLU A 29 6.52 3.56 15.40
C GLU A 29 7.91 4.18 15.33
N GLN A 30 8.28 4.76 14.19
CA GLN A 30 9.63 5.26 13.94
C GLN A 30 9.65 6.79 13.92
N SER A 31 10.67 7.37 14.54
CA SER A 31 10.99 8.78 14.33
C SER A 31 11.63 8.92 12.94
N THR A 32 10.91 9.56 12.02
CA THR A 32 11.30 9.65 10.62
C THR A 32 11.03 11.05 10.07
N PRO A 33 11.88 11.60 9.19
CA PRO A 33 11.63 12.87 8.50
C PRO A 33 10.67 12.71 7.30
N ILE A 34 10.11 11.51 7.06
CA ILE A 34 9.22 11.26 5.93
C ILE A 34 7.86 11.93 6.18
N GLU A 35 7.52 12.92 5.37
CA GLU A 35 6.25 13.63 5.45
C GLU A 35 5.17 13.09 4.51
N LYS A 36 5.56 12.39 3.44
CA LYS A 36 4.63 11.94 2.41
C LYS A 36 5.09 10.67 1.70
N VAL A 37 4.15 9.76 1.46
CA VAL A 37 4.35 8.52 0.70
C VAL A 37 3.42 8.49 -0.50
N HIS A 38 3.95 8.17 -1.67
CA HIS A 38 3.20 8.07 -2.92
C HIS A 38 3.14 6.63 -3.43
N LEU A 39 1.94 6.06 -3.44
CA LEU A 39 1.66 4.78 -4.10
C LEU A 39 1.19 5.06 -5.54
N VAL A 40 2.13 5.10 -6.48
CA VAL A 40 1.84 5.33 -7.91
C VAL A 40 1.42 4.02 -8.57
N LEU A 41 0.18 3.96 -9.05
CA LEU A 41 -0.46 2.78 -9.65
C LEU A 41 -0.89 3.12 -11.09
N PHE A 42 -0.81 2.15 -12.00
CA PHE A 42 -0.92 2.39 -13.45
C PHE A 42 -2.29 2.05 -14.03
N ASP A 43 -3.09 1.27 -13.32
CA ASP A 43 -4.41 0.83 -13.76
C ASP A 43 -5.47 1.05 -12.68
N GLU A 44 -6.71 1.21 -13.12
CA GLU A 44 -7.87 1.50 -12.28
C GLU A 44 -8.14 0.37 -11.29
N ARG A 45 -8.10 -0.89 -11.75
CA ARG A 45 -8.33 -2.06 -10.91
C ARG A 45 -7.37 -2.12 -9.72
N THR A 46 -6.07 -1.94 -9.95
CA THR A 46 -5.08 -1.92 -8.87
C THR A 46 -5.30 -0.72 -7.95
N THR A 47 -5.67 0.43 -8.51
CA THR A 47 -5.99 1.64 -7.73
C THR A 47 -7.18 1.43 -6.81
N ASP A 48 -8.24 0.77 -7.29
CA ASP A 48 -9.42 0.45 -6.48
C ASP A 48 -9.06 -0.48 -5.32
N VAL A 49 -8.29 -1.53 -5.59
CA VAL A 49 -7.83 -2.48 -4.56
C VAL A 49 -7.03 -1.77 -3.46
N PHE A 50 -6.10 -0.88 -3.82
CA PHE A 50 -5.34 -0.09 -2.85
C PHE A 50 -6.23 0.93 -2.10
N THR A 51 -7.25 1.47 -2.77
CA THR A 51 -8.18 2.40 -2.16
C THR A 51 -9.07 1.72 -1.12
N GLU A 52 -9.55 0.50 -1.39
CA GLU A 52 -10.31 -0.28 -0.41
C GLU A 52 -9.45 -0.67 0.78
N ALA A 53 -8.23 -1.19 0.55
CA ALA A 53 -7.31 -1.51 1.63
C ALA A 53 -6.96 -0.28 2.50
N TRP A 54 -6.89 0.92 1.91
CA TRP A 54 -6.72 2.17 2.65
C TRP A 54 -7.91 2.50 3.54
N LYS A 55 -9.14 2.29 3.07
CA LYS A 55 -10.37 2.53 3.85
C LYS A 55 -10.50 1.58 5.04
N GLU A 56 -9.98 0.36 4.92
CA GLU A 56 -10.01 -0.66 5.97
C GLU A 56 -8.89 -0.49 7.01
N LEU A 57 -7.93 0.42 6.77
CA LEU A 57 -6.83 0.66 7.69
C LEU A 57 -7.38 1.15 9.05
N PRO A 58 -7.06 0.46 10.17
CA PRO A 58 -7.47 0.91 11.50
C PRO A 58 -6.84 2.27 11.82
N ALA A 59 -7.64 3.13 12.46
CA ALA A 59 -7.23 4.45 12.95
C ALA A 59 -6.07 4.35 13.96
#